data_AF-A0AAW2WRF9-F1
#
_entry.id   AF-A0AAW2WRF9-F1
#
_cell.length_a   1.000
_cell.length_b   1.000
_cell.length_c   1.000
_cell.angle_alpha   90.00
_cell.angle_beta   90.00
_cell.angle_gamma   90.00
#
_symmetry.space_group_name_H-M   'P 1'
#
loop_
_entity.id
_entity.type
_entity.pdbx_description
1 polymer ?
#
loop_
_entity_poly.entity_id
_entity_poly.type
_entity_poly.pdbx_seq_one_letter_code
_entity_poly.pdbx_strand_id
1 'polypeptide(L)'
;MLLDMNSTAFEGDESQRKRDDGINNISSSEDLDNNSINNQELKRKRYHRHTPEQIQEMEAFFKQHPHPNNKQRKELSDKLGLEPLQVKFWFQNKRTQLKTWHERHKNSHFRTENNELRAENMRCREALSNAHCRACGRAIAVAGMSSNEHSLRVENAQLREQIEYLAAILAKFVGKTLGNEANAPSSTASPTIDNEGVRKLKGKQKIEE
;
A
#
# COMPACT_ATOMS: atom_id res chain seq x y z
N MET A 1 -10.04 -1.40 28.52
CA MET A 1 -8.60 -1.25 28.80
C MET A 1 -8.15 0.03 28.12
N LEU A 2 -8.15 1.14 28.85
CA LEU A 2 -7.46 2.37 28.42
C LEU A 2 -5.97 2.08 28.52
N LEU A 3 -5.24 2.15 27.41
CA LEU A 3 -3.79 2.17 27.48
C LEU A 3 -3.36 3.61 27.72
N ASP A 4 -2.93 3.86 28.96
CA ASP A 4 -2.20 5.05 29.37
C ASP A 4 -0.91 5.17 28.56
N MET A 5 -0.90 6.01 27.53
CA MET A 5 0.34 6.51 26.94
C MET A 5 0.69 7.85 27.60
N ASN A 6 1.18 7.75 28.84
CA ASN A 6 1.81 8.89 29.48
C ASN A 6 3.26 9.00 28.97
N SER A 7 3.62 10.20 28.56
CA SER A 7 4.95 10.82 28.71
C SER A 7 6.16 10.00 28.22
N THR A 8 6.49 10.14 26.93
CA THR A 8 7.89 10.11 26.50
C THR A 8 8.16 11.33 25.63
N ALA A 9 9.25 12.00 25.96
CA ALA A 9 9.59 13.36 25.57
C ALA A 9 9.59 13.58 24.06
N PHE A 10 9.08 14.75 23.68
CA PHE A 10 9.33 15.40 22.42
C PHE A 10 10.81 15.81 22.37
N GLU A 11 11.66 14.93 21.84
CA GLU A 11 12.99 15.30 21.35
C GLU A 11 13.02 15.02 19.85
N GLY A 12 13.04 16.11 19.08
CA GLY A 12 13.13 16.07 17.63
C GLY A 12 14.59 15.91 17.20
N ASP A 13 14.87 14.84 16.45
CA ASP A 13 16.06 14.75 15.62
C ASP A 13 15.72 15.26 14.21
N GLU A 14 16.19 16.46 13.91
CA GLU A 14 16.11 17.12 12.62
C GLU A 14 17.42 16.92 11.87
N SER A 15 17.56 15.77 11.20
CA SER A 15 18.70 15.48 10.35
C SER A 15 18.27 15.23 8.89
N GLN A 16 18.36 16.32 8.12
CA GLN A 16 18.61 16.45 6.68
C GLN A 16 17.82 15.59 5.67
N ARG A 17 17.01 16.27 4.84
CA ARG A 17 16.73 15.84 3.46
C ARG A 17 16.82 17.03 2.50
N LYS A 18 17.91 17.07 1.73
CA LYS A 18 18.09 17.95 0.56
C LYS A 18 17.00 17.64 -0.48
N ARG A 19 16.35 18.66 -1.03
CA ARG A 19 15.49 18.55 -2.21
C ARG A 19 16.20 19.25 -3.38
N ASP A 20 16.18 18.56 -4.52
CA ASP A 20 16.79 18.94 -5.78
C ASP A 20 15.70 19.63 -6.63
N ASP A 21 15.86 20.92 -6.93
CA ASP A 21 14.90 21.71 -7.69
C ASP A 21 15.36 21.80 -9.16
N GLY A 22 14.80 20.92 -10.01
CA GLY A 22 14.96 20.96 -11.45
C GLY A 22 14.03 22.00 -12.10
N ILE A 23 14.63 23.06 -12.63
CA ILE A 23 14.00 24.13 -13.44
C ILE A 23 13.60 23.58 -14.81
N ASN A 24 12.39 23.91 -15.28
CA ASN A 24 12.11 24.02 -16.72
C ASN A 24 11.30 25.31 -17.00
N ASN A 25 12.03 26.27 -17.56
CA ASN A 25 11.64 27.48 -18.33
C ASN A 25 11.05 27.03 -19.69
N ILE A 26 10.31 27.76 -20.53
CA ILE A 26 9.61 29.05 -20.59
C ILE A 26 8.71 28.91 -21.84
N SER A 27 7.51 29.48 -21.84
CA SER A 27 6.70 29.65 -23.06
C SER A 27 6.96 31.04 -23.62
N SER A 28 7.49 31.14 -24.84
CA SER A 28 7.63 32.41 -25.57
C SER A 28 6.30 32.88 -26.14
N SER A 29 5.92 34.11 -25.80
CA SER A 29 5.19 35.00 -26.70
C SER A 29 5.64 36.42 -26.37
N GLU A 30 6.23 37.07 -27.35
CA GLU A 30 6.62 38.47 -27.35
C GLU A 30 5.35 39.33 -27.52
N ASP A 31 5.32 40.51 -26.86
CA ASP A 31 4.99 41.81 -27.47
C ASP A 31 4.45 42.86 -26.45
N LEU A 32 5.10 44.03 -26.49
CA LEU A 32 4.69 45.41 -26.11
C LEU A 32 4.90 45.96 -24.68
N ASP A 33 5.99 46.74 -24.58
CA ASP A 33 6.07 48.17 -24.21
C ASP A 33 5.72 48.67 -22.77
N ASN A 34 6.80 48.90 -22.02
CA ASN A 34 7.14 50.15 -21.30
C ASN A 34 6.02 50.99 -20.64
N ASN A 35 5.69 50.72 -19.37
CA ASN A 35 5.83 51.69 -18.27
C ASN A 35 5.51 51.08 -16.88
N SER A 36 6.41 51.30 -15.92
CA SER A 36 6.15 51.34 -14.47
C SER A 36 5.63 50.07 -13.77
N ILE A 37 6.51 49.20 -13.26
CA ILE A 37 6.24 48.39 -12.04
C ILE A 37 7.52 48.23 -11.21
N ASN A 38 7.74 49.18 -10.29
CA ASN A 38 8.41 48.90 -9.02
C ASN A 38 7.58 47.84 -8.24
N ASN A 39 8.26 46.94 -7.52
CA ASN A 39 7.70 46.09 -6.45
C ASN A 39 6.80 44.89 -6.83
N GLN A 40 7.32 43.88 -7.54
CA GLN A 40 6.72 42.54 -7.50
C GLN A 40 7.75 41.41 -7.32
N GLU A 41 8.76 41.63 -6.49
CA GLU A 41 9.45 40.52 -5.82
C GLU A 41 8.48 39.89 -4.80
N LEU A 42 7.67 38.96 -5.31
CA LEU A 42 6.97 37.88 -4.61
C LEU A 42 6.97 37.97 -3.08
N LYS A 43 6.11 38.84 -2.54
CA LYS A 43 5.71 38.84 -1.13
C LYS A 43 4.99 37.53 -0.82
N ARG A 44 5.73 36.43 -0.67
CA ARG A 44 5.23 35.22 -0.02
C ARG A 44 4.77 35.67 1.35
N LYS A 45 3.45 35.65 1.60
CA LYS A 45 2.85 36.01 2.89
C LYS A 45 3.62 35.25 3.97
N ARG A 46 4.38 35.97 4.79
CA ARG A 46 5.16 35.40 5.88
C ARG A 46 4.16 34.78 6.85
N TYR A 47 4.03 33.45 6.82
CA TYR A 47 3.17 32.75 7.76
C TYR A 47 3.64 33.04 9.18
N HIS A 48 2.75 33.55 10.02
CA HIS A 48 3.04 33.74 11.44
C HIS A 48 3.00 32.38 12.14
N ARG A 49 4.08 32.04 12.84
CA ARG A 49 4.09 30.90 13.76
C ARG A 49 3.34 31.28 15.03
N HIS A 50 2.59 30.33 15.57
CA HIS A 50 2.01 30.46 16.91
C HIS A 50 3.12 30.41 17.96
N THR A 51 2.92 31.10 19.08
CA THR A 51 3.86 31.08 20.21
C THR A 51 3.82 29.73 20.93
N PRO A 52 4.86 29.37 21.69
CA PRO A 52 4.86 28.16 22.51
C PRO A 52 3.66 28.07 23.47
N GLU A 53 3.28 29.19 24.09
CA GLU A 53 2.16 29.27 25.03
C GLU A 53 0.83 29.01 24.31
N GLN A 54 0.65 29.57 23.11
CA GLN A 54 -0.53 29.30 22.28
C GLN A 54 -0.62 27.82 21.91
N ILE A 55 0.51 27.21 21.53
CA ILE A 55 0.57 25.79 21.19
C ILE A 55 0.23 24.94 22.41
N GLN A 56 0.83 25.23 23.58
CA GLN A 56 0.60 24.49 24.81
C GLN A 56 -0.88 24.49 25.23
N GLU A 57 -1.52 25.66 25.18
CA GLU A 57 -2.96 25.79 25.47
C GLU A 57 -3.83 25.02 24.48
N MET A 58 -3.52 25.11 23.18
CA MET A 58 -4.23 24.32 22.16
C MET A 58 -4.03 22.82 22.35
N GLU A 59 -2.84 22.36 22.75
CA GLU A 59 -2.55 20.96 23.06
C GLU A 59 -3.26 20.48 24.32
N ALA A 60 -3.30 21.29 25.37
CA ALA A 60 -4.05 20.99 26.59
C ALA A 60 -5.55 20.84 26.30
N PHE A 61 -6.11 21.74 25.47
CA PHE A 61 -7.50 21.67 25.04
C PHE A 61 -7.76 20.45 24.14
N PHE A 62 -6.85 20.11 23.23
CA PHE A 62 -6.97 18.98 22.31
C PHE A 62 -7.13 17.64 23.03
N LYS A 63 -6.46 17.45 24.18
CA LYS A 63 -6.59 16.22 24.99
C LYS A 63 -8.03 15.93 25.41
N GLN A 64 -8.83 16.98 25.63
CA GLN A 64 -10.23 16.87 26.06
C GLN A 64 -11.20 16.99 24.88
N HIS A 65 -10.87 17.81 23.89
CA HIS A 65 -11.72 18.10 22.75
C HIS A 65 -10.95 18.06 21.42
N PRO A 66 -10.66 16.85 20.87
CA PRO A 66 -9.93 16.73 19.59
C PRO A 66 -10.69 17.29 18.37
N HIS A 67 -12.02 17.43 18.51
CA HIS A 67 -12.95 17.95 17.51
C HIS A 67 -13.77 19.11 18.09
N PRO A 68 -13.16 20.28 18.31
CA PRO A 68 -13.86 21.41 18.90
C PRO A 68 -14.96 21.92 17.97
N ASN A 69 -16.13 22.22 18.53
CA ASN A 69 -17.24 22.84 17.81
C ASN A 69 -17.01 24.34 17.59
N ASN A 70 -17.94 25.02 16.90
CA ASN A 70 -17.81 26.45 16.59
C ASN A 70 -17.67 27.34 17.84
N LYS A 71 -18.47 27.08 18.88
CA LYS A 71 -18.46 27.85 20.13
C LYS A 71 -17.12 27.70 20.85
N GLN A 72 -16.67 26.46 21.03
CA GLN A 72 -15.38 26.15 21.65
C GLN A 72 -14.20 26.76 20.90
N ARG A 73 -14.23 26.74 19.55
CA ARG A 73 -13.19 27.40 18.74
C ARG A 73 -13.16 28.90 18.95
N LYS A 74 -14.32 29.55 19.05
CA LYS A 74 -14.43 30.99 19.30
C LYS A 74 -13.89 31.34 20.69
N GLU A 75 -14.30 30.61 21.72
CA GLU A 75 -13.82 30.84 23.09
C GLU A 75 -12.30 30.65 23.19
N LEU A 76 -11.75 29.62 22.55
CA LEU A 76 -10.31 29.38 22.52
C LEU A 76 -9.58 30.45 21.69
N SER A 77 -10.16 30.92 20.58
CA SER A 77 -9.56 31.97 19.76
C SER A 77 -9.49 33.30 20.52
N ASP A 78 -10.56 33.65 21.22
CA ASP A 78 -10.65 34.86 22.04
C ASP A 78 -9.61 34.81 23.18
N LYS A 79 -9.45 33.65 23.85
CA LYS A 79 -8.45 33.44 24.91
C LYS A 79 -7.01 33.58 24.39
N LEU A 80 -6.72 33.14 23.17
CA LEU A 80 -5.37 33.07 22.62
C LEU A 80 -4.98 34.27 21.74
N GLY A 81 -5.92 35.19 21.49
CA GLY A 81 -5.72 36.31 20.56
C GLY A 81 -5.48 35.82 19.12
N LEU A 82 -6.15 34.75 18.70
CA LEU A 82 -6.02 34.15 17.37
C LEU A 82 -7.33 34.31 16.59
N GLU A 83 -7.26 34.18 15.27
CA GLU A 83 -8.46 34.04 14.45
C GLU A 83 -9.09 32.65 14.65
N PRO A 84 -10.44 32.52 14.73
CA PRO A 84 -11.11 31.22 14.86
C PRO A 84 -10.71 30.20 13.78
N LEU A 85 -10.36 30.70 12.60
CA LEU A 85 -9.90 29.89 11.48
C LEU A 85 -8.49 29.30 11.71
N GLN A 86 -7.59 30.04 12.38
CA GLN A 86 -6.28 29.52 12.76
C GLN A 86 -6.43 28.35 13.75
N VAL A 87 -7.33 28.49 14.74
CA VAL A 87 -7.67 27.41 15.67
C VAL A 87 -8.22 26.21 14.89
N LYS A 88 -9.18 26.41 13.97
CA LYS A 88 -9.70 25.33 13.12
C LYS A 88 -8.58 24.58 12.39
N PHE A 89 -7.69 25.29 11.72
CA PHE A 89 -6.61 24.67 10.95
C PHE A 89 -5.57 24.00 11.85
N TRP A 90 -5.27 24.57 13.02
CA TRP A 90 -4.37 23.93 13.97
C TRP A 90 -4.91 22.56 14.42
N PHE A 91 -6.19 22.48 14.79
CA PHE A 91 -6.80 21.21 15.21
C PHE A 91 -6.86 20.19 14.07
N GLN A 92 -7.14 20.65 12.84
CA GLN A 92 -7.09 19.79 11.65
C GLN A 92 -5.69 19.24 11.42
N ASN A 93 -4.67 20.10 11.49
CA ASN A 93 -3.27 19.71 11.32
C ASN A 93 -2.81 18.77 12.43
N LYS A 94 -3.18 19.03 13.70
CA LYS A 94 -2.83 18.18 14.83
C LYS A 94 -3.36 16.77 14.67
N ARG A 95 -4.62 16.62 14.21
CA ARG A 95 -5.20 15.30 13.91
C ARG A 95 -4.48 14.58 12.78
N THR A 96 -4.19 15.28 11.68
CA THR A 96 -3.44 14.71 10.56
C THR A 96 -2.05 14.26 10.99
N GLN A 97 -1.33 15.08 11.76
CA GLN A 97 -0.02 14.72 12.31
C GLN A 97 -0.11 13.48 13.20
N LEU A 98 -1.09 13.43 14.10
CA LEU A 98 -1.30 12.28 14.98
C LEU A 98 -1.57 10.99 14.19
N LYS A 99 -2.45 11.07 13.19
CA LYS A 99 -2.75 9.94 12.30
C LYS A 99 -1.49 9.46 11.56
N THR A 100 -0.75 10.38 10.94
CA THR A 100 0.48 10.06 10.21
C THR A 100 1.55 9.46 11.13
N TRP A 101 1.69 9.97 12.35
CA TRP A 101 2.62 9.42 13.34
C TRP A 101 2.24 7.97 13.71
N HIS A 102 0.96 7.70 14.00
CA HIS A 102 0.47 6.35 14.29
C HIS A 102 0.68 5.39 13.11
N GLU A 103 0.37 5.81 11.89
CA GLU A 103 0.56 4.99 10.68
C GLU A 103 2.03 4.66 10.46
N ARG A 104 2.93 5.63 10.64
CA ARG A 104 4.38 5.40 10.54
C ARG A 104 4.86 4.42 11.61
N HIS A 105 4.42 4.59 12.85
CA HIS A 105 4.80 3.72 13.95
C HIS A 105 4.33 2.27 13.71
N LYS A 106 3.05 2.09 13.34
CA LYS A 106 2.49 0.78 12.99
C LYS A 106 3.23 0.13 11.82
N ASN A 107 3.50 0.88 10.76
CA ASN A 107 4.25 0.38 9.60
C ASN A 107 5.69 0.00 9.98
N SER A 108 6.34 0.77 10.86
CA SER A 108 7.66 0.41 11.38
C SER A 108 7.62 -0.90 12.15
N HIS A 109 6.64 -1.07 13.05
CA HIS A 109 6.44 -2.32 13.80
C HIS A 109 6.25 -3.51 12.85
N PHE A 110 5.30 -3.41 11.91
CA PHE A 110 5.05 -4.48 10.96
C PHE A 110 6.25 -4.80 10.06
N ARG A 111 7.09 -3.82 9.73
CA ARG A 111 8.33 -4.07 8.98
C ARG A 111 9.33 -4.88 9.80
N THR A 112 9.52 -4.53 11.07
CA THR A 112 10.38 -5.29 11.98
C THR A 112 9.89 -6.73 12.12
N GLU A 113 8.61 -6.91 12.45
CA GLU A 113 7.98 -8.22 12.59
C GLU A 113 8.07 -9.04 11.28
N ASN A 114 7.86 -8.41 10.11
CA ASN A 114 8.00 -9.12 8.84
C ASN A 114 9.44 -9.58 8.58
N ASN A 115 10.43 -8.77 8.94
CA ASN A 115 11.83 -9.16 8.82
C ASN A 115 12.17 -10.33 9.74
N GLU A 116 11.66 -10.32 10.97
CA GLU A 116 11.82 -11.42 11.92
C GLU A 116 11.17 -12.70 11.42
N LEU A 117 9.93 -12.63 10.95
CA LEU A 117 9.22 -13.77 10.38
C LEU A 117 9.94 -14.33 9.14
N ARG A 118 10.50 -13.47 8.29
CA ARG A 118 11.31 -13.92 7.15
C ARG A 118 12.59 -14.62 7.59
N ALA A 119 13.29 -14.08 8.59
CA ALA A 119 14.48 -14.70 9.13
C ALA A 119 14.16 -16.06 9.76
N GLU A 120 13.06 -16.16 10.52
CA GLU A 120 12.60 -17.41 11.10
C GLU A 120 12.16 -18.42 10.04
N ASN A 121 11.43 -17.98 9.02
CA ASN A 121 11.03 -18.84 7.91
C ASN A 121 12.26 -19.39 7.16
N MET A 122 13.29 -18.56 6.96
CA MET A 122 14.57 -18.99 6.39
C MET A 122 15.26 -20.03 7.26
N ARG A 123 15.34 -19.81 8.58
CA ARG A 123 15.91 -20.78 9.54
C ARG A 123 15.16 -22.11 9.51
N CYS A 124 13.82 -22.07 9.56
CA CYS A 124 12.99 -23.28 9.48
C CYS A 124 13.17 -24.02 8.16
N ARG A 125 13.21 -23.30 7.03
CA ARG A 125 13.41 -23.90 5.71
C ARG A 125 14.79 -24.53 5.58
N GLU A 126 15.83 -23.89 6.08
CA GLU A 126 17.19 -24.44 6.12
C GLU A 126 17.27 -25.67 7.02
N ALA A 127 16.68 -25.62 8.22
CA ALA A 127 16.62 -26.76 9.14
C ALA A 127 15.90 -27.96 8.50
N LEU A 128 14.80 -27.72 7.80
CA LEU A 128 14.09 -28.76 7.04
C LEU A 128 14.91 -29.29 5.86
N SER A 129 15.61 -28.43 5.13
CA SER A 129 16.50 -28.83 4.05
C SER A 129 17.65 -29.72 4.54
N ASN A 130 18.17 -29.44 5.74
CA ASN A 130 19.27 -30.16 6.35
C ASN A 130 18.81 -31.33 7.24
N ALA A 131 17.50 -31.59 7.33
CA ALA A 131 16.97 -32.68 8.13
C ALA A 131 17.21 -34.02 7.41
N HIS A 132 17.80 -34.98 8.12
CA HIS A 132 18.08 -36.33 7.60
C HIS A 132 17.48 -37.39 8.51
N CYS A 133 17.00 -38.49 7.93
CA CYS A 133 16.48 -39.63 8.67
C CYS A 133 17.61 -40.29 9.47
N ARG A 134 17.48 -40.32 10.80
CA ARG A 134 18.49 -40.88 11.70
C ARG A 134 18.78 -42.37 11.47
N ALA A 135 17.82 -43.12 10.92
CA ALA A 135 17.94 -44.56 10.70
C ALA A 135 18.65 -44.94 9.38
N CYS A 136 18.58 -44.09 8.34
CA CYS A 136 19.12 -44.43 7.02
C CYS A 136 19.90 -43.31 6.33
N GLY A 137 20.07 -42.14 6.97
CA GLY A 137 20.85 -41.01 6.46
C GLY A 137 20.22 -40.24 5.30
N ARG A 138 19.07 -40.67 4.76
CA ARG A 138 18.40 -39.97 3.66
C ARG A 138 17.80 -38.64 4.09
N ALA A 139 17.97 -37.60 3.28
CA ALA A 139 17.35 -36.29 3.49
C ALA A 139 15.82 -36.41 3.57
N ILE A 140 15.22 -35.64 4.46
CA ILE A 140 13.77 -35.55 4.66
C ILE A 140 13.24 -34.52 3.64
N ALA A 141 12.68 -34.99 2.53
CA ALA A 141 12.10 -34.14 1.50
C ALA A 141 10.76 -33.55 1.95
N VAL A 142 10.78 -32.45 2.69
CA VAL A 142 9.56 -31.78 3.19
C VAL A 142 9.31 -30.41 2.55
N ALA A 143 10.32 -29.79 1.92
CA ALA A 143 10.16 -28.49 1.28
C ALA A 143 11.03 -28.35 0.01
N GLY A 144 10.68 -29.14 -1.00
CA GLY A 144 11.29 -29.12 -2.32
C GLY A 144 10.67 -30.26 -3.09
N MET A 145 10.07 -29.97 -4.25
CA MET A 145 9.49 -31.00 -5.09
C MET A 145 10.48 -32.15 -5.20
N SER A 146 10.06 -33.37 -4.83
CA SER A 146 10.95 -34.51 -4.94
C SER A 146 11.42 -34.66 -6.39
N SER A 147 12.62 -35.20 -6.61
CA SER A 147 13.14 -35.43 -7.97
C SER A 147 12.14 -36.21 -8.84
N ASN A 148 11.40 -37.15 -8.23
CA ASN A 148 10.32 -37.87 -8.88
C ASN A 148 9.14 -36.96 -9.25
N GLU A 149 8.74 -36.06 -8.36
CA GLU A 149 7.66 -35.12 -8.60
C GLU A 149 8.00 -34.12 -9.72
N HIS A 150 9.25 -33.67 -9.81
CA HIS A 150 9.70 -32.85 -10.93
C HIS A 150 9.67 -33.63 -12.26
N SER A 151 10.19 -34.86 -12.26
CA SER A 151 10.16 -35.75 -13.44
C SER A 151 8.73 -36.00 -13.94
N LEU A 152 7.80 -36.27 -13.02
CA LEU A 152 6.39 -36.50 -13.34
C LEU A 152 5.71 -35.26 -13.93
N ARG A 153 6.09 -34.05 -13.52
CA ARG A 153 5.55 -32.81 -14.10
C ARG A 153 6.09 -32.56 -15.52
N VAL A 154 7.37 -32.85 -15.75
CA VAL A 154 7.97 -32.77 -17.09
C VAL A 154 7.31 -33.79 -18.03
N GLU A 155 7.15 -35.02 -17.59
CA GLU A 155 6.48 -36.08 -18.37
C GLU A 155 5.01 -35.73 -18.65
N ASN A 156 4.27 -35.23 -17.65
CA ASN A 156 2.88 -34.78 -17.85
C ASN A 156 2.79 -33.63 -18.86
N ALA A 157 3.76 -32.72 -18.90
CA ALA A 157 3.79 -31.65 -19.90
C ALA A 157 4.01 -32.21 -21.31
N GLN A 158 4.95 -33.15 -21.46
CA GLN A 158 5.22 -33.83 -22.73
C GLN A 158 4.01 -34.65 -23.21
N LEU A 159 3.34 -35.37 -22.32
CA LEU A 159 2.13 -36.14 -22.66
C LEU A 159 0.99 -35.21 -23.10
N ARG A 160 0.83 -34.04 -22.47
CA ARG A 160 -0.16 -33.04 -22.88
C ARG A 160 0.11 -32.50 -24.28
N GLU A 161 1.36 -32.20 -24.60
CA GLU A 161 1.78 -31.77 -25.94
C GLU A 161 1.52 -32.87 -26.98
N GLN A 162 1.82 -34.13 -26.65
CA GLN A 162 1.52 -35.27 -27.52
C GLN A 162 0.02 -35.45 -27.75
N ILE A 163 -0.80 -35.29 -26.71
CA ILE A 163 -2.26 -35.33 -26.83
C ILE A 163 -2.75 -34.21 -27.74
N GLU A 164 -2.23 -32.99 -27.58
CA GLU A 164 -2.62 -31.84 -28.40
C GLU A 164 -2.19 -32.01 -29.87
N TYR A 165 -0.98 -32.53 -30.11
CA TYR A 165 -0.48 -32.86 -31.43
C TYR A 165 -1.32 -33.93 -32.12
N LEU A 166 -1.64 -35.03 -31.42
CA LEU A 166 -2.50 -36.10 -31.94
C LEU A 166 -3.92 -35.60 -32.16
N ALA A 167 -4.47 -34.79 -31.25
CA ALA A 167 -5.79 -34.17 -31.44
C ALA A 167 -5.81 -33.26 -32.67
N ALA A 168 -4.75 -32.50 -32.93
CA ALA A 168 -4.61 -31.67 -34.13
C ALA A 168 -4.49 -32.49 -35.42
N ILE A 169 -3.80 -33.63 -35.38
CA ILE A 169 -3.75 -34.57 -36.50
C ILE A 169 -5.14 -35.19 -36.73
N LEU A 170 -5.76 -35.71 -35.68
CA LEU A 170 -7.09 -36.31 -35.76
C LEU A 170 -8.12 -35.30 -36.27
N ALA A 171 -8.07 -34.04 -35.86
CA ALA A 171 -8.94 -32.99 -36.39
C ALA A 171 -8.77 -32.80 -37.92
N LYS A 172 -7.54 -32.94 -38.44
CA LYS A 172 -7.27 -32.88 -39.89
C LYS A 172 -7.80 -34.09 -40.66
N PHE A 173 -7.90 -35.26 -40.02
CA PHE A 173 -8.41 -36.49 -40.63
C PHE A 173 -9.94 -36.62 -40.47
N VAL A 174 -10.48 -36.30 -39.30
CA VAL A 174 -11.92 -36.28 -39.02
C VAL A 174 -12.63 -35.19 -39.84
N GLY A 175 -11.98 -34.05 -40.08
CA GLY A 175 -12.47 -33.03 -41.02
C GLY A 175 -12.46 -33.46 -42.50
N LYS A 176 -11.86 -34.61 -42.84
CA LYS A 176 -11.83 -35.16 -44.21
C LYS A 176 -12.76 -36.33 -44.45
N THR A 177 -13.36 -36.94 -43.42
CA THR A 177 -14.18 -38.15 -43.58
C THR A 177 -15.69 -37.94 -43.42
N LEU A 178 -16.20 -36.72 -43.19
CA LEU A 178 -17.64 -36.49 -43.10
C LEU A 178 -18.05 -35.18 -43.77
N GLY A 179 -17.95 -35.14 -45.09
CA GLY A 179 -18.97 -34.46 -45.89
C GLY A 179 -20.11 -35.44 -46.12
N ASN A 180 -21.09 -35.46 -45.21
CA ASN A 180 -22.52 -35.64 -45.47
C ASN A 180 -23.31 -35.96 -44.19
N GLU A 181 -24.34 -35.14 -44.00
CA GLU A 181 -25.56 -35.34 -43.21
C GLU A 181 -25.52 -35.13 -41.68
N ALA A 182 -26.58 -34.44 -41.26
CA ALA A 182 -26.80 -33.79 -39.99
C ALA A 182 -27.51 -34.69 -38.98
N ASN A 183 -27.18 -34.56 -37.69
CA ASN A 183 -28.14 -34.25 -36.64
C ASN A 183 -27.43 -34.10 -35.28
N ALA A 184 -27.66 -32.97 -34.62
CA ALA A 184 -27.46 -32.87 -33.17
C ALA A 184 -28.62 -33.62 -32.46
N PRO A 185 -28.43 -34.11 -31.23
CA PRO A 185 -28.62 -33.20 -30.11
C PRO A 185 -27.53 -33.27 -29.05
N SER A 186 -27.31 -32.09 -28.49
CA SER A 186 -26.61 -31.72 -27.27
C SER A 186 -26.94 -32.59 -26.07
N SER A 187 -25.92 -33.08 -25.38
CA SER A 187 -25.82 -33.11 -23.90
C SER A 187 -24.47 -33.69 -23.48
N THR A 188 -23.65 -32.90 -22.80
CA THR A 188 -22.97 -33.27 -21.55
C THR A 188 -22.14 -32.07 -21.10
N ALA A 189 -22.63 -31.43 -20.05
CA ALA A 189 -21.90 -30.43 -19.30
C ALA A 189 -20.60 -31.02 -18.76
N SER A 190 -19.52 -30.22 -18.80
CA SER A 190 -18.38 -30.39 -17.90
C SER A 190 -18.27 -29.16 -17.01
N PRO A 191 -17.98 -29.33 -15.71
CA PRO A 191 -18.02 -28.26 -14.73
C PRO A 191 -16.81 -27.33 -14.90
N THR A 192 -17.10 -26.06 -15.17
CA THR A 192 -16.13 -24.96 -15.03
C THR A 192 -15.83 -24.79 -13.55
N ILE A 193 -14.59 -25.04 -13.12
CA ILE A 193 -14.08 -24.48 -11.86
C ILE A 193 -13.66 -23.04 -12.19
N ASP A 194 -14.56 -22.14 -11.84
CA ASP A 194 -14.42 -20.71 -11.73
C ASP A 194 -13.27 -20.34 -10.80
N ASN A 195 -12.15 -19.91 -11.40
CA ASN A 195 -11.06 -19.29 -10.65
C ASN A 195 -11.30 -17.78 -10.57
N GLU A 196 -12.44 -17.39 -9.99
CA GLU A 196 -12.82 -16.00 -9.76
C GLU A 196 -12.58 -15.63 -8.28
N GLY A 197 -11.31 -15.68 -7.87
CA GLY A 197 -10.93 -15.54 -6.46
C GLY A 197 -9.67 -14.74 -6.19
N VAL A 198 -9.16 -13.90 -7.11
CA VAL A 198 -7.96 -13.08 -6.83
C VAL A 198 -7.99 -11.69 -7.47
N ARG A 199 -9.13 -10.98 -7.50
CA ARG A 199 -9.13 -9.52 -7.82
C ARG A 199 -10.25 -8.75 -7.13
N LYS A 200 -10.26 -8.68 -5.79
CA LYS A 200 -11.06 -7.65 -5.10
C LYS A 200 -10.57 -7.31 -3.69
N LEU A 201 -9.39 -6.69 -3.61
CA LEU A 201 -9.02 -5.84 -2.47
C LEU A 201 -8.28 -4.58 -2.96
N LYS A 202 -8.93 -3.83 -3.84
CA LYS A 202 -8.68 -2.39 -4.01
C LYS A 202 -10.04 -1.72 -4.22
N GLY A 203 -10.42 -0.87 -3.27
CA GLY A 203 -11.58 0.01 -3.41
C GLY A 203 -12.71 -0.25 -2.42
N LYS A 204 -12.49 0.08 -1.14
CA LYS A 204 -13.55 0.60 -0.26
C LYS A 204 -13.00 1.77 0.55
N GLN A 205 -12.90 2.91 -0.10
CA GLN A 205 -13.17 4.20 0.51
C GLN A 205 -14.33 4.76 -0.31
N LYS A 206 -15.49 4.99 0.33
CA LYS A 206 -16.25 6.25 0.30
C LYS A 206 -17.67 6.05 0.89
N ILE A 207 -17.93 6.81 1.96
CA ILE A 207 -19.19 7.46 2.41
C ILE A 207 -20.32 6.61 2.99
N GLU A 208 -20.57 6.82 4.29
CA GLU A 208 -21.79 7.26 5.01
C GLU A 208 -21.38 7.14 6.50
N GLU A 209 -21.41 8.14 7.39
CA GLU A 209 -22.25 9.34 7.59
C GLU A 209 -21.41 10.60 7.89
#